data_AF-A0A7L5T817-F1
#
_entry.id   AF-A0A7L5T817-F1
#
_cell.length_a   1.000
_cell.length_b   1.000
_cell.length_c   1.000
_cell.angle_alpha   90.00
_cell.angle_beta   90.00
_cell.angle_gamma   90.00
#
_symmetry.space_group_name_H-M   'P 1'
#
loop_
_entity.id
_entity.type
_entity.pdbx_description
1 polymer ?
#
loop_
_entity_poly.entity_id
_entity_poly.type
_entity_poly.pdbx_seq_one_letter_code
_entity_poly.pdbx_strand_id
1 'polypeptide(L)'
;MPDEPVPDEPGAARGPARRVIVDPEGPLLVEGPVEVVLEDGSTARSDRVMVAVCACGRSARYPWCDTSHRRPVRTRDGARTQDG
;
A
#
# COMPACT_ATOMS: atom_id res chain seq x y z
N MET A 1 7.58 33.06 35.61
CA MET A 1 7.28 33.21 34.18
C MET A 1 6.80 31.85 33.72
N PRO A 2 5.52 31.66 33.32
CA PRO A 2 5.10 30.36 32.78
C PRO A 2 5.86 30.13 31.47
N ASP A 3 6.33 28.89 31.27
CA ASP A 3 6.87 28.43 29.98
C ASP A 3 5.81 28.68 28.90
N GLU A 4 6.07 29.63 28.01
CA GLU A 4 5.23 29.81 26.83
C GLU A 4 5.39 28.58 25.93
N PRO A 5 4.30 27.96 25.44
CA PRO A 5 4.41 26.83 24.54
C PRO A 5 5.10 27.29 23.25
N VAL A 6 6.27 26.72 22.99
CA VAL A 6 7.02 26.93 21.75
C VAL A 6 6.10 26.58 20.56
N PRO A 7 5.91 27.49 19.59
CA PRO A 7 5.08 27.22 18.43
C PRO A 7 5.68 26.06 17.62
N ASP A 8 4.82 25.24 17.03
CA ASP A 8 5.16 24.11 16.17
C ASP A 8 6.11 24.58 15.06
N GLU A 9 7.41 24.36 15.25
CA GLU A 9 8.42 24.78 14.29
C GLU A 9 8.26 23.93 13.02
N PRO A 10 7.96 24.51 11.84
CA PRO A 10 7.87 23.77 10.59
C PRO A 10 9.28 23.37 10.17
N GLY A 11 9.77 22.30 10.77
CA GLY A 11 11.20 21.95 10.74
C GLY A 11 11.61 20.83 11.69
N ALA A 12 10.72 20.29 12.53
CA ALA A 12 10.95 19.01 13.19
C ALA A 12 11.22 17.97 12.10
N ALA A 13 12.49 17.60 11.93
CA ALA A 13 13.00 16.93 10.75
C ALA A 13 12.16 15.69 10.41
N ARG A 14 11.30 15.82 9.38
CA ARG A 14 10.72 14.66 8.74
C ARG A 14 11.91 13.80 8.34
N GLY A 15 12.00 12.58 8.89
CA GLY A 15 13.02 11.62 8.51
C GLY A 15 13.08 11.47 6.98
N PRO A 16 14.18 10.93 6.43
CA PRO A 16 14.34 10.84 4.99
C PRO A 16 13.09 10.26 4.33
N ALA A 17 12.66 10.88 3.23
CA ALA A 17 11.49 10.44 2.50
C ALA A 17 11.66 8.96 2.14
N ARG A 18 10.63 8.16 2.42
CA ARG A 18 10.63 6.75 2.03
C ARG A 18 10.25 6.65 0.56
N ARG A 19 11.09 5.98 -0.22
CA ARG A 19 10.81 5.77 -1.64
C ARG A 19 9.72 4.72 -1.81
N VAL A 20 8.73 5.08 -2.61
CA VAL A 20 7.67 4.18 -3.08
C VAL A 20 7.66 4.22 -4.60
N ILE A 21 7.72 3.06 -5.23
CA ILE A 21 7.57 2.90 -6.67
C ILE A 21 6.20 2.27 -6.92
N VAL A 22 5.41 2.94 -7.74
CA VAL A 22 4.09 2.44 -8.15
C VAL A 22 4.26 1.64 -9.43
N ASP A 23 3.93 0.36 -9.39
CA ASP A 23 3.71 -0.46 -10.59
C ASP A 23 2.23 -0.32 -11.01
N PRO A 24 1.91 0.29 -12.16
CA PRO A 24 0.53 0.55 -12.57
C PRO A 24 -0.37 -0.70 -12.65
N GLU A 25 0.22 -1.86 -12.92
CA GLU A 25 -0.50 -3.14 -13.05
C GLU A 25 -0.14 -4.11 -11.91
N GLY A 26 0.59 -3.63 -10.91
CA GLY A 26 1.30 -4.45 -9.96
C GLY A 26 1.27 -3.92 -8.52
N PRO A 27 2.27 -4.31 -7.72
CA PRO A 27 2.36 -3.90 -6.32
C PRO A 27 2.96 -2.50 -6.14
N LEU A 28 2.80 -1.94 -4.95
CA LEU A 28 3.66 -0.85 -4.49
C LEU A 28 4.98 -1.45 -4.00
N LEU A 29 6.11 -0.99 -4.55
CA LEU A 29 7.43 -1.37 -4.07
C LEU A 29 7.92 -0.31 -3.09
N VAL A 30 8.15 -0.70 -1.84
CA VAL A 30 8.54 0.19 -0.74
C VAL A 30 9.92 -0.20 -0.22
N GLU A 31 10.79 0.78 -0.02
CA GLU A 31 12.07 0.57 0.68
C GLU A 31 11.82 0.23 2.15
N GLY A 32 12.28 -0.95 2.56
CA GLY A 32 12.05 -1.47 3.91
C GLY A 32 13.08 -1.02 4.96
N PRO A 33 12.95 -1.53 6.20
CA PRO A 33 11.86 -2.38 6.69
C PRO A 33 10.52 -1.65 6.69
N VAL A 34 9.42 -2.39 6.54
CA VAL A 34 8.05 -1.83 6.57
C VAL A 34 7.16 -2.56 7.56
N GLU A 35 6.26 -1.79 8.16
CA GLU A 35 5.11 -2.30 8.91
C GLU A 35 3.85 -1.77 8.23
N VAL A 36 2.89 -2.66 8.00
CA VAL A 36 1.61 -2.35 7.36
C VAL A 36 0.51 -2.59 8.37
N VAL A 37 -0.27 -1.54 8.65
CA VAL A 37 -1.49 -1.63 9.45
C VAL A 37 -2.66 -1.94 8.53
N LEU A 38 -3.44 -2.96 8.87
CA LEU A 38 -4.61 -3.38 8.11
C LEU A 38 -5.89 -2.74 8.65
N GLU A 39 -6.99 -2.86 7.90
CA GLU A 39 -8.30 -2.31 8.29
C GLU A 39 -8.85 -2.91 9.59
N ASP A 40 -8.51 -4.17 9.88
CA ASP A 40 -8.88 -4.84 11.14
C ASP A 40 -8.00 -4.44 12.33
N GLY A 41 -7.04 -3.52 12.13
CA GLY A 41 -6.08 -3.07 13.12
C GLY A 41 -4.88 -4.01 13.33
N SER A 42 -4.83 -5.16 12.65
CA SER A 42 -3.66 -6.04 12.70
C SER A 42 -2.47 -5.43 11.97
N THR A 43 -1.26 -5.84 12.36
CA THR A 43 -0.01 -5.37 11.75
C THR A 43 0.77 -6.51 11.12
N ALA A 44 1.30 -6.25 9.93
CA ALA A 44 2.20 -7.16 9.22
C ALA A 44 3.55 -6.47 8.99
N ARG A 45 4.64 -7.15 9.35
CA ARG A 45 6.00 -6.62 9.24
C ARG A 45 6.82 -7.38 8.21
N SER A 46 7.68 -6.66 7.48
CA SER A 46 8.70 -7.24 6.62
C SER A 46 10.01 -6.48 6.77
N ASP A 47 11.09 -7.21 7.06
CA ASP A 47 12.44 -6.65 7.19
C ASP A 47 13.25 -6.69 5.89
N ARG A 48 12.61 -6.99 4.75
CA ARG A 48 13.29 -6.98 3.45
C ARG A 48 13.63 -5.56 3.03
N VAL A 49 14.75 -5.40 2.32
CA VAL A 49 15.20 -4.10 1.77
C VAL A 49 14.21 -3.48 0.77
N MET A 50 13.50 -4.30 0.02
CA MET A 50 12.43 -3.91 -0.89
C MET A 50 11.23 -4.81 -0.65
N VAL A 51 10.08 -4.21 -0.41
CA VAL A 51 8.84 -4.90 -0.03
C VAL A 51 7.76 -4.60 -1.06
N ALA A 52 7.15 -5.66 -1.60
CA ALA A 52 6.04 -5.54 -2.53
C ALA A 52 4.70 -5.62 -1.77
N VAL A 53 4.02 -4.49 -1.64
CA VAL A 53 2.70 -4.38 -1.01
C VAL A 53 1.62 -4.54 -2.07
N CYS A 54 0.61 -5.35 -1.79
CA CYS A 54 -0.50 -5.62 -2.70
C CYS A 54 -1.38 -4.38 -2.86
N ALA A 55 -1.50 -3.87 -4.09
CA ALA A 55 -2.44 -2.82 -4.44
C ALA A 55 -3.72 -3.37 -5.13
N CYS A 56 -3.72 -4.64 -5.52
CA CYS A 56 -4.80 -5.22 -6.33
C CYS A 56 -5.91 -5.92 -5.51
N GLY A 57 -5.72 -6.10 -4.20
CA GLY A 57 -6.66 -6.76 -3.29
C GLY A 57 -6.82 -8.28 -3.48
N ARG A 58 -6.10 -8.90 -4.42
CA ARG A 58 -6.28 -10.34 -4.77
C ARG A 58 -5.28 -11.29 -4.10
N SER A 59 -4.35 -10.78 -3.30
CA SER A 59 -3.30 -11.60 -2.71
C SER A 59 -3.86 -12.56 -1.66
N ALA A 60 -3.47 -13.83 -1.71
CA ALA A 60 -3.75 -14.79 -0.64
C ALA A 60 -2.83 -14.60 0.57
N ARG A 61 -1.80 -13.75 0.43
CA ARG A 61 -0.84 -13.37 1.48
C ARG A 61 -0.92 -11.89 1.80
N TYR A 62 -2.11 -11.30 1.65
CA TYR A 62 -2.34 -9.89 1.94
C TYR A 62 -1.78 -9.54 3.34
N PRO A 63 -1.03 -8.43 3.49
CA PRO A 63 -0.83 -7.31 2.54
C PRO A 63 0.28 -7.51 1.50
N TRP A 64 0.98 -8.64 1.47
CA TRP A 64 2.12 -8.85 0.58
C TRP A 64 1.69 -9.26 -0.82
N CYS A 65 2.39 -8.78 -1.85
CA CYS A 65 2.16 -9.24 -3.21
C CYS A 65 2.61 -10.69 -3.39
N ASP A 66 1.73 -11.54 -3.91
CA ASP A 66 1.98 -12.95 -4.21
C ASP A 66 1.86 -13.25 -5.71
N THR A 67 1.92 -12.21 -6.55
CA THR A 67 1.72 -12.23 -8.02
C THR A 67 0.28 -12.44 -8.50
N SER A 68 -0.72 -12.49 -7.61
CA SER A 68 -2.14 -12.60 -7.99
C SER A 68 -2.64 -11.45 -8.87
N HIS A 69 -1.92 -10.32 -8.95
CA HIS A 69 -2.23 -9.23 -9.88
C HIS A 69 -2.13 -9.66 -11.35
N ARG A 70 -1.31 -10.65 -11.69
CA ARG A 70 -1.13 -11.13 -13.08
C ARG A 70 -2.28 -11.99 -13.57
N ARG A 71 -3.15 -12.45 -12.67
CA ARG A 71 -4.30 -13.27 -13.06
C ARG A 71 -5.33 -12.39 -13.78
N PRO A 72 -5.85 -12.84 -14.93
CA PRO A 72 -6.86 -12.10 -15.67
C PRO A 72 -8.12 -11.94 -14.82
N VAL A 73 -8.65 -10.72 -14.78
CA VAL A 73 -9.96 -10.45 -14.20
C VAL A 73 -10.97 -10.99 -15.20
N ARG A 74 -11.77 -11.98 -14.79
CA ARG A 74 -12.94 -12.38 -15.58
C ARG A 74 -13.96 -11.26 -15.45
N THR A 75 -13.99 -10.35 -16.42
CA THR A 75 -15.13 -9.44 -16.56
C THR A 75 -16.35 -10.32 -16.75
N ARG A 76 -17.30 -10.27 -15.80
CA ARG A 76 -18.66 -10.74 -16.07
C ARG A 76 -19.25 -9.71 -17.01
N ASP A 77 -18.98 -9.84 -18.31
CA ASP A 77 -19.72 -9.09 -19.30
C ASP A 77 -21.17 -9.55 -19.20
N GLY A 78 -22.01 -8.64 -18.72
CA GLY A 78 -23.44 -8.83 -18.62
C GLY A 78 -23.98 -9.11 -20.00
N ALA A 79 -24.76 -10.17 -20.10
CA ALA A 79 -25.67 -10.40 -21.21
C ALA A 79 -26.53 -9.15 -21.42
N ARG A 80 -26.14 -8.26 -22.33
CA ARG A 80 -27.07 -7.40 -23.03
C ARG A 80 -27.49 -8.15 -24.28
N THR A 81 -28.55 -8.92 -24.15
CA THR A 81 -29.41 -9.26 -25.28
C THR A 81 -29.85 -7.93 -25.90
N GLN A 82 -29.33 -7.65 -27.09
CA GLN A 82 -29.87 -6.62 -27.96
C GLN A 82 -30.87 -7.32 -28.88
N ASP A 83 -32.15 -7.18 -28.54
CA ASP A 83 -33.29 -7.45 -29.41
C ASP A 83 -34.16 -6.18 -29.37
N GLY A 84 -34.28 -5.53 -30.51
CA GLY A 84 -34.96 -4.25 -30.71
C GLY A 84 -34.81 -3.82 -32.14
#